data_AF-A0A7H0H1J9-F1
#
_entry.id   AF-A0A7H0H1J9-F1
#
_cell.length_a   1.000
_cell.length_b   1.000
_cell.length_c   1.000
_cell.angle_alpha   90.00
_cell.angle_beta   90.00
_cell.angle_gamma   90.00
#
_symmetry.space_group_name_H-M   'P 1'
#
loop_
_entity.id
_entity.type
_entity.pdbx_description
1 polymer ?
#
loop_
_entity_poly.entity_id
_entity_poly.type
_entity_poly.pdbx_seq_one_letter_code
_entity_poly.pdbx_strand_id
1 'polypeptide(L)'
;MSKDSLDVPQADNADAAHLVATSLIGLIPFVGGTDLFKFIVSPSLEKRKERWMQLVANAIRELQSQPGFSIELLRDNEEFTTLLMQTTQAAYKTHLEEKHVLLKEGLRNAYLLDAAFDIKHIYLNLLDRFNPVHIATLLVVED
;
A
#
# COMPACT_ATOMS: atom_id res chain seq x y z
N MET A 1 -14.89 57.47 -5.14
CA MET A 1 -13.89 57.55 -6.24
C MET A 1 -12.59 56.94 -5.73
N SER A 2 -11.96 56.15 -6.61
CA SER A 2 -10.61 55.53 -6.62
C SER A 2 -9.53 56.20 -5.75
N LYS A 3 -8.40 55.60 -5.36
CA LYS A 3 -7.68 54.29 -5.45
C LYS A 3 -6.45 54.61 -4.58
N ASP A 4 -5.86 53.66 -3.86
CA ASP A 4 -4.40 53.65 -3.78
C ASP A 4 -3.87 52.26 -3.50
N SER A 5 -2.91 51.90 -4.34
CA SER A 5 -2.25 50.61 -4.50
C SER A 5 -1.27 50.33 -3.37
N LEU A 6 -1.31 49.12 -2.81
CA LEU A 6 -0.30 48.66 -1.85
C LEU A 6 0.69 47.73 -2.56
N ASP A 7 1.90 48.25 -2.69
CA ASP A 7 3.11 47.61 -3.20
C ASP A 7 3.57 46.49 -2.25
N VAL A 8 4.19 45.46 -2.81
CA VAL A 8 4.55 44.22 -2.10
C VAL A 8 6.04 44.26 -1.74
N PRO A 9 6.45 44.30 -0.45
CA PRO A 9 7.85 44.25 -0.12
C PRO A 9 8.33 42.79 0.01
N GLN A 10 9.38 42.46 -0.74
CA GLN A 10 10.21 41.27 -0.58
C GLN A 10 11.23 41.46 0.55
N ALA A 11 11.35 40.47 1.44
CA ALA A 11 12.57 40.02 2.14
C ALA A 11 12.15 38.81 3.00
N ASP A 12 12.66 37.60 2.76
CA ASP A 12 13.99 37.08 3.15
C ASP A 12 14.36 37.29 4.63
N ASN A 13 14.77 36.18 5.27
CA ASN A 13 15.11 35.98 6.69
C ASN A 13 13.97 35.95 7.73
N ALA A 14 12.72 35.72 7.30
CA ALA A 14 11.57 35.46 8.18
C ALA A 14 11.24 33.95 8.38
N ASP A 15 11.99 33.04 7.76
CA ASP A 15 11.61 31.62 7.69
C ASP A 15 11.90 30.82 8.97
N ALA A 16 12.74 31.31 9.88
CA ALA A 16 13.08 30.57 11.10
C ALA A 16 12.10 30.82 12.25
N ALA A 17 11.45 31.98 12.31
CA ALA A 17 10.57 32.36 13.42
C ALA A 17 9.14 31.81 13.26
N HIS A 18 8.67 31.61 12.02
CA HIS A 18 7.35 31.03 11.77
C HIS A 18 7.26 29.54 12.12
N LEU A 19 8.40 28.85 12.22
CA LEU A 19 8.44 27.41 12.54
C LEU A 19 8.14 27.09 14.00
N VAL A 20 8.32 28.05 14.92
CA VAL A 20 8.16 27.83 16.37
C VAL A 20 6.76 28.21 16.86
N ALA A 21 6.08 29.15 16.19
CA ALA A 21 4.72 29.54 16.56
C ALA A 21 3.68 28.41 16.32
N THR A 22 3.95 27.48 15.41
CA THR A 22 3.05 26.34 15.13
C THR A 22 3.24 25.16 16.09
N SER A 23 4.13 25.26 17.07
CA SER A 23 4.38 24.18 18.04
C SER A 23 3.34 24.10 19.18
N LEU A 24 2.40 25.06 19.28
CA LEU A 24 1.39 25.11 20.35
C LEU A 24 -0.05 24.82 19.91
N ILE A 25 -0.34 24.65 18.62
CA ILE A 25 -1.68 24.17 18.14
C ILE A 25 -1.72 22.63 18.16
N GLY A 26 -1.11 22.03 19.19
CA GLY A 26 -0.86 20.59 19.31
C GLY A 26 -1.87 19.82 20.16
N LEU A 27 -3.08 20.33 20.41
CA LEU A 27 -4.03 19.69 21.34
C LEU A 27 -5.44 19.44 20.80
N ILE A 28 -5.73 19.70 19.52
CA ILE A 28 -7.01 19.31 18.91
C ILE A 28 -6.73 18.39 17.73
N PRO A 29 -6.94 17.07 17.86
CA PRO A 29 -6.65 16.07 16.81
C PRO A 29 -7.39 16.32 15.48
N PHE A 30 -8.43 17.15 15.48
CA PHE A 30 -9.38 17.25 14.37
C PHE A 30 -9.30 18.53 13.52
N VAL A 31 -8.58 19.59 13.94
CA VAL A 31 -8.57 20.87 13.19
C VAL A 31 -7.22 21.17 12.50
N GLY A 32 -6.11 20.54 12.94
CA GLY A 32 -4.79 20.69 12.29
C GLY A 32 -4.07 19.38 11.98
N GLY A 33 -4.56 18.23 12.48
CA GLY A 33 -3.91 16.93 12.32
C GLY A 33 -4.13 16.25 10.98
N THR A 34 -5.22 16.58 10.27
CA THR A 34 -5.57 15.93 9.00
C THR A 34 -4.59 16.29 7.89
N ASP A 35 -4.10 17.54 7.87
CA ASP A 35 -3.23 18.02 6.79
C ASP A 35 -1.80 17.57 7.01
N LEU A 36 -1.32 17.53 8.26
CA LEU A 36 -0.03 16.92 8.60
C LEU A 36 -0.03 15.41 8.34
N PHE A 37 -1.10 14.71 8.74
CA PHE A 37 -1.25 13.28 8.43
C PHE A 37 -1.24 13.03 6.93
N LYS A 38 -2.03 13.80 6.16
CA LYS A 38 -2.05 13.70 4.69
C LYS A 38 -0.66 13.99 4.11
N PHE A 39 0.04 15.00 4.58
CA PHE A 39 1.37 15.36 4.09
C PHE A 39 2.39 14.23 4.30
N ILE A 40 2.38 13.58 5.46
CA ILE A 40 3.32 12.50 5.79
C ILE A 40 2.92 11.18 5.10
N VAL A 41 1.65 10.80 5.18
CA VAL A 41 1.19 9.46 4.81
C VAL A 41 0.88 9.36 3.32
N SER A 42 0.18 10.34 2.76
CA SER A 42 -0.37 10.24 1.39
C SER A 42 0.71 9.97 0.33
N PRO A 43 1.86 10.68 0.31
CA PRO A 43 2.88 10.42 -0.71
C PRO A 43 3.41 8.98 -0.68
N SER A 44 3.57 8.42 0.52
CA SER A 44 4.05 7.04 0.69
C SER A 44 2.97 6.02 0.33
N LEU A 45 1.71 6.31 0.70
CA LEU A 45 0.59 5.43 0.44
C LEU A 45 0.25 5.36 -1.06
N GLU A 46 0.24 6.50 -1.75
CA GLU A 46 -0.04 6.53 -3.19
C GLU A 46 1.03 5.76 -3.99
N LYS A 47 2.32 5.89 -3.63
CA LYS A 47 3.40 5.08 -4.23
C LYS A 47 3.18 3.57 -4.03
N ARG A 48 2.74 3.16 -2.83
CA ARG A 48 2.44 1.75 -2.53
C ARG A 48 1.23 1.26 -3.33
N LYS A 49 0.18 2.07 -3.44
CA LYS A 49 -1.02 1.76 -4.24
C LYS A 49 -0.66 1.54 -5.70
N GLU A 50 0.04 2.49 -6.31
CA GLU A 50 0.45 2.41 -7.71
C GLU A 50 1.28 1.16 -7.98
N ARG A 51 2.32 0.93 -7.16
CA ARG A 51 3.16 -0.27 -7.28
C ARG A 51 2.36 -1.55 -7.13
N TRP A 52 1.49 -1.63 -6.11
CA TRP A 52 0.68 -2.81 -5.87
C TRP A 52 -0.26 -3.09 -7.06
N MET A 53 -0.90 -2.07 -7.62
CA MET A 53 -1.75 -2.22 -8.79
C MET A 53 -0.99 -2.75 -10.00
N GLN A 54 0.27 -2.31 -10.20
CA GLN A 54 1.13 -2.87 -11.23
C GLN A 54 1.44 -4.35 -10.97
N LEU A 55 1.76 -4.74 -9.73
CA LEU A 55 2.02 -6.13 -9.36
C LEU A 55 0.78 -7.03 -9.53
N VAL A 56 -0.40 -6.56 -9.14
CA VAL A 56 -1.67 -7.29 -9.36
C VAL A 56 -1.93 -7.46 -10.85
N ALA A 57 -1.74 -6.41 -11.66
CA ALA A 57 -1.89 -6.52 -13.10
C ALA A 57 -0.89 -7.53 -13.70
N ASN A 58 0.34 -7.60 -13.19
CA ASN A 58 1.32 -8.61 -13.58
C ASN A 58 0.85 -10.02 -13.21
N ALA A 59 0.36 -10.23 -11.98
CA ALA A 59 -0.16 -11.51 -11.53
C ALA A 59 -1.33 -11.99 -12.39
N ILE A 60 -2.26 -11.10 -12.73
CA ILE A 60 -3.39 -11.43 -13.61
C ILE A 60 -2.89 -11.82 -15.01
N ARG A 61 -1.88 -11.12 -15.57
CA ARG A 61 -1.28 -11.51 -16.85
C ARG A 61 -0.58 -12.87 -16.79
N GLU A 62 0.07 -13.19 -15.67
CA GLU A 62 0.69 -14.50 -15.43
C GLU A 62 -0.36 -15.61 -15.25
N LEU A 63 -1.57 -15.29 -14.78
CA LEU A 63 -2.70 -16.21 -14.72
C LEU A 63 -3.36 -16.40 -16.10
N GLN A 64 -3.42 -15.34 -16.92
CA GLN A 64 -3.93 -15.40 -18.29
C GLN A 64 -3.15 -16.35 -19.20
N SER A 65 -1.88 -16.62 -18.90
CA SER A 65 -1.09 -17.61 -19.63
C SER A 65 -1.39 -19.05 -19.22
N GLN A 66 -2.20 -19.28 -18.18
CA GLN A 66 -2.54 -20.62 -17.72
C GLN A 66 -3.70 -21.21 -18.55
N PRO A 67 -3.65 -22.52 -18.88
CA PRO A 67 -4.73 -23.19 -19.58
C PRO A 67 -6.05 -23.09 -18.80
N GLY A 68 -7.14 -22.73 -19.50
CA GLY A 68 -8.47 -22.66 -18.89
C GLY A 68 -8.76 -21.37 -18.12
N PHE A 69 -7.84 -20.40 -18.10
CA PHE A 69 -8.12 -19.09 -17.52
C PHE A 69 -9.10 -18.28 -18.38
N SER A 70 -10.04 -17.58 -17.74
CA SER A 70 -10.86 -16.52 -18.33
C SER A 70 -10.97 -15.37 -17.34
N ILE A 71 -10.94 -14.13 -17.85
CA ILE A 71 -11.05 -12.93 -17.01
C ILE A 71 -12.46 -12.82 -16.39
N GLU A 72 -13.48 -13.31 -17.09
CA GLU A 72 -14.85 -13.41 -16.61
C GLU A 72 -14.94 -14.37 -15.42
N LEU A 73 -14.32 -15.56 -15.53
CA LEU A 73 -14.23 -16.51 -14.42
C LEU A 73 -13.49 -15.93 -13.22
N LEU A 74 -12.45 -15.12 -13.44
CA LEU A 74 -11.75 -14.45 -12.35
C LEU A 74 -12.61 -13.37 -11.69
N ARG A 75 -13.38 -12.60 -12.48
CA ARG A 75 -14.27 -11.54 -12.01
C ARG A 75 -15.38 -12.08 -11.12
N ASP A 76 -15.96 -13.21 -11.50
CA ASP A 76 -17.09 -13.82 -10.78
C ASP A 76 -16.62 -14.79 -9.66
N ASN A 77 -15.30 -14.83 -9.38
CA ASN A 77 -14.70 -15.61 -8.30
C ASN A 77 -14.59 -14.77 -7.01
N GLU A 78 -15.58 -14.94 -6.12
CA GLU A 78 -15.65 -14.27 -4.81
C GLU A 78 -14.48 -14.66 -3.87
N GLU A 79 -13.98 -15.90 -3.96
CA GLU A 79 -12.81 -16.32 -3.18
C GLU A 79 -11.58 -15.53 -3.61
N PHE A 80 -11.32 -15.44 -4.92
CA PHE A 80 -10.21 -14.65 -5.45
C PHE A 80 -10.33 -13.18 -5.05
N THR A 81 -11.52 -12.61 -5.16
CA THR A 81 -11.78 -11.21 -4.74
C THR A 81 -11.43 -11.02 -3.26
N THR A 82 -11.80 -11.97 -2.39
CA THR A 82 -11.46 -11.93 -0.97
C THR A 82 -9.94 -12.00 -0.74
N LEU A 83 -9.24 -12.92 -1.41
CA LEU A 83 -7.77 -13.07 -1.31
C LEU A 83 -7.05 -11.82 -1.86
N LEU A 84 -7.56 -11.23 -2.94
CA LEU A 84 -7.05 -9.98 -3.51
C LEU A 84 -7.22 -8.81 -2.53
N MET A 85 -8.37 -8.69 -1.87
CA MET A 85 -8.58 -7.64 -0.86
C MET A 85 -7.65 -7.82 0.35
N GLN A 86 -7.47 -9.05 0.83
CA GLN A 86 -6.56 -9.37 1.93
C GLN A 86 -5.12 -8.95 1.60
N THR A 87 -4.61 -9.36 0.45
CA THR A 87 -3.24 -9.05 0.01
C THR A 87 -3.05 -7.56 -0.30
N THR A 88 -4.07 -6.90 -0.83
CA THR A 88 -4.07 -5.44 -1.04
C THR A 88 -3.93 -4.68 0.27
N GLN A 89 -4.68 -5.06 1.30
CA GLN A 89 -4.57 -4.43 2.61
C GLN A 89 -3.18 -4.63 3.22
N ALA A 90 -2.61 -5.83 3.09
CA ALA A 90 -1.25 -6.12 3.54
C ALA A 90 -0.21 -5.24 2.81
N ALA A 91 -0.33 -5.12 1.49
CA ALA A 91 0.58 -4.33 0.67
C ALA A 91 0.57 -2.83 1.04
N TYR A 92 -0.59 -2.25 1.34
CA TYR A 92 -0.69 -0.82 1.70
C TYR A 92 -0.06 -0.51 3.06
N LYS A 93 -0.03 -1.50 3.97
CA LYS A 93 0.51 -1.36 5.32
C LYS A 93 2.03 -1.47 5.40
N THR A 94 2.71 -1.94 4.36
CA THR A 94 4.16 -2.15 4.36
C THR A 94 4.89 -1.29 3.34
N HIS A 95 6.12 -0.87 3.68
CA HIS A 95 7.04 -0.17 2.78
C HIS A 95 8.05 -1.12 2.11
N LEU A 96 8.08 -2.39 2.52
CA LEU A 96 9.05 -3.37 2.04
C LEU A 96 8.65 -3.86 0.65
N GLU A 97 9.51 -3.64 -0.33
CA GLU A 97 9.23 -4.01 -1.72
C GLU A 97 9.21 -5.52 -1.92
N GLU A 98 10.10 -6.25 -1.24
CA GLU A 98 10.16 -7.72 -1.28
C GLU A 98 8.87 -8.31 -0.73
N LYS A 99 8.26 -7.65 0.27
CA LYS A 99 6.97 -8.08 0.82
C LYS A 99 5.84 -7.91 -0.20
N HIS A 100 5.85 -6.85 -1.02
CA HIS A 100 4.89 -6.73 -2.13
C HIS A 100 5.03 -7.85 -3.15
N VAL A 101 6.27 -8.22 -3.50
CA VAL A 101 6.53 -9.36 -4.40
C VAL A 101 6.02 -10.66 -3.79
N LEU A 102 6.32 -10.93 -2.52
CA LEU A 102 5.82 -12.11 -1.82
C LEU A 102 4.29 -12.17 -1.78
N LEU A 103 3.61 -11.05 -1.55
CA LEU A 103 2.14 -10.98 -1.56
C LEU A 103 1.58 -11.21 -2.97
N LYS A 104 2.25 -10.71 -4.02
CA LYS A 104 1.87 -10.97 -5.43
C LYS A 104 1.97 -12.46 -5.73
N GLU A 105 3.11 -13.08 -5.44
CA GLU A 105 3.32 -14.52 -5.65
C GLU A 105 2.36 -15.35 -4.80
N GLY A 106 2.12 -14.92 -3.56
CA GLY A 106 1.14 -15.50 -2.66
C GLY A 106 -0.25 -15.54 -3.26
N LEU A 107 -0.76 -14.41 -3.76
CA LEU A 107 -2.07 -14.33 -4.39
C LEU A 107 -2.18 -15.24 -5.61
N ARG A 108 -1.17 -15.22 -6.49
CA ARG A 108 -1.11 -16.07 -7.68
C ARG A 108 -1.14 -17.55 -7.31
N ASN A 109 -0.29 -17.95 -6.36
CA ASN A 109 -0.22 -19.35 -5.92
C ASN A 109 -1.50 -19.78 -5.23
N ALA A 110 -2.12 -18.92 -4.41
CA ALA A 110 -3.39 -19.22 -3.76
C ALA A 110 -4.53 -19.44 -4.77
N TYR A 111 -4.54 -18.70 -5.89
CA TYR A 111 -5.49 -18.93 -6.98
C TYR A 111 -5.27 -20.28 -7.68
N LEU A 112 -4.02 -20.61 -7.99
CA LEU A 112 -3.65 -21.85 -8.71
C LEU A 112 -3.73 -23.11 -7.84
N LEU A 113 -3.64 -22.96 -6.53
CA LEU A 113 -3.68 -24.07 -5.59
C LEU A 113 -5.08 -24.68 -5.58
N ASP A 114 -5.17 -25.98 -5.86
CA ASP A 114 -6.39 -26.76 -5.63
C ASP A 114 -6.46 -27.16 -4.14
N ALA A 115 -6.94 -26.22 -3.33
CA ALA A 115 -7.13 -26.39 -1.90
C ALA A 115 -8.38 -25.63 -1.43
N ALA A 116 -8.90 -26.04 -0.27
CA ALA A 116 -9.98 -25.33 0.39
C ALA A 116 -9.61 -23.86 0.66
N PHE A 117 -10.61 -22.97 0.59
CA PHE A 117 -10.44 -21.53 0.84
C PHE A 117 -9.71 -21.23 2.14
N ASP A 118 -10.06 -21.91 3.23
CA ASP A 118 -9.44 -21.68 4.55
C ASP A 118 -7.92 -21.87 4.51
N ILE A 119 -7.41 -22.85 3.76
CA ILE A 119 -5.97 -23.09 3.59
C ILE A 119 -5.32 -21.94 2.84
N LYS A 120 -5.94 -21.49 1.74
CA LYS A 120 -5.47 -20.34 0.94
C LYS A 120 -5.42 -19.08 1.81
N HIS A 121 -6.48 -18.85 2.59
CA HIS A 121 -6.59 -17.70 3.48
C HIS A 121 -5.56 -17.73 4.61
N ILE A 122 -5.36 -18.89 5.25
CA ILE A 122 -4.32 -19.10 6.27
C ILE A 122 -2.93 -18.83 5.67
N TYR A 123 -2.65 -19.38 4.49
CA TYR A 123 -1.38 -19.16 3.80
C TYR A 123 -1.09 -17.67 3.58
N LEU A 124 -2.05 -16.92 3.04
CA LEU A 124 -1.88 -15.47 2.84
C LEU A 124 -1.75 -14.69 4.16
N ASN A 125 -2.44 -15.12 5.23
CA ASN A 125 -2.28 -14.52 6.55
C ASN A 125 -0.87 -14.76 7.11
N LEU A 126 -0.29 -15.94 6.89
CA LEU A 126 1.09 -16.21 7.28
C LEU A 126 2.06 -15.32 6.50
N LEU A 127 1.87 -15.20 5.18
CA LEU A 127 2.65 -14.27 4.38
C LEU A 127 2.54 -12.84 4.87
N ASP A 128 1.35 -12.35 5.23
CA ASP A 128 1.15 -11.01 5.79
C ASP A 128 1.89 -10.83 7.14
N ARG A 129 1.90 -11.85 7.99
CA ARG A 129 2.61 -11.79 9.29
C ARG A 129 4.13 -11.88 9.18
N PHE A 130 4.66 -12.54 8.15
CA PHE A 130 6.09 -12.73 7.99
C PHE A 130 6.76 -11.53 7.32
N ASN A 131 7.86 -11.02 7.90
CA ASN A 131 8.75 -10.14 7.15
C ASN A 131 9.61 -10.99 6.18
N PRO A 132 10.29 -10.37 5.20
CA PRO A 132 11.14 -11.10 4.27
C PRO A 132 12.22 -11.95 4.97
N VAL A 133 12.71 -11.52 6.13
CA VAL A 133 13.71 -12.25 6.92
C VAL A 133 13.14 -13.56 7.48
N HIS A 134 11.93 -13.57 8.01
CA HIS A 134 11.27 -14.79 8.48
C HIS A 134 11.17 -15.82 7.35
N ILE A 135 10.81 -15.38 6.14
CA ILE A 135 10.74 -16.25 4.96
C ILE A 135 12.14 -16.77 4.59
N ALA A 136 13.15 -15.90 4.57
CA ALA A 136 14.52 -16.32 4.28
C ALA A 136 15.04 -17.35 5.29
N THR A 137 14.72 -17.20 6.58
CA THR A 137 15.07 -18.19 7.61
C THR A 137 14.41 -19.53 7.35
N LEU A 138 13.15 -19.55 6.92
CA LEU A 138 12.47 -20.82 6.59
C LEU A 138 13.14 -21.55 5.43
N LEU A 139 13.58 -20.81 4.40
CA LEU A 139 14.27 -21.39 3.24
C LEU A 139 15.64 -21.98 3.61
N VAL A 140 16.35 -21.39 4.58
CA VAL A 140 17.66 -21.90 5.04
C VAL A 140 17.53 -23.17 5.89
N VAL A 141 16.40 -23.36 6.57
CA VAL A 141 16.16 -24.54 7.43
C VAL A 141 15.68 -25.77 6.62
N GLU A 142 15.30 -25.56 5.36
CA GLU A 142 14.88 -26.64 4.45
C GLU A 142 16.08 -27.41 3.86
N ASP A 143 17.30 -26.85 3.94
CA ASP A 143 18.59 -27.49 3.58
C ASP A 143 19.21 -28.28 4.76
#